data_AF-A0A2V8RSW5-F1
#
_entry.id   AF-A0A2V8RSW5-F1
#
_cell.length_a   1.000
_cell.length_b   1.000
_cell.length_c   1.000
_cell.angle_alpha   90.00
_cell.angle_beta   90.00
_cell.angle_gamma   90.00
#
_symmetry.space_group_name_H-M   'P 1'
#
loop_
_entity.id
_entity.type
_entity.pdbx_description
1 polymer ?
#
loop_
_entity_poly.entity_id
_entity_poly.type
_entity_poly.pdbx_seq_one_letter_code
_entity_poly.pdbx_strand_id
1 'polypeptide(L)'
;MIRTAPNTFLETTKGLVRNPSALAIFAALYALLLATLYWFIATREATVWQVIITLVGLVVIPAEFFILQAAILDQAHDQRFRWRAILIDALKMFVVTIPILIVAYVLWYLLNKWQVHFPAPKVAITFPPAPPKPQPVHWPTLLFATLRCLLFGIAFPLATIHKWIEVTRNDLKTLFAGGAKGILKRIGRGCAHAFSSNSVLTYALGLIVFVLIPYALLFVPLTIKGNKAEFAVFVFRLVLVFVLTLFGWIVTVGALAKLPREIAAVDAKPASTPLKLSEEPTG
;
A
#
# COMPACT_ATOMS: atom_id res chain seq x y z
N MET A 1 17.58 14.78 7.63
CA MET A 1 16.93 13.59 7.02
C MET A 1 15.41 13.54 7.24
N ILE A 2 14.85 13.76 8.44
CA ILE A 2 13.37 13.65 8.68
C ILE A 2 12.52 14.60 7.81
N ARG A 3 13.04 15.79 7.45
CA ARG A 3 12.33 16.77 6.62
C ARG A 3 12.14 16.34 5.15
N THR A 4 12.85 15.33 4.67
CA THR A 4 12.80 14.92 3.27
C THR A 4 11.45 14.26 2.93
N ALA A 5 11.03 13.27 3.72
CA ALA A 5 9.79 12.52 3.48
C ALA A 5 8.51 13.38 3.33
N PRO A 6 8.19 14.35 4.21
CA PRO A 6 7.00 15.18 4.04
C PRO A 6 7.08 16.10 2.82
N ASN A 7 8.28 16.60 2.49
CA ASN A 7 8.47 17.42 1.29
C ASN A 7 8.25 16.60 0.02
N THR A 8 8.83 15.40 -0.09
CA THR A 8 8.60 14.46 -1.20
C THR A 8 7.11 14.15 -1.36
N PHE A 9 6.40 13.94 -0.25
CA PHE A 9 4.96 13.67 -0.24
C PHE A 9 4.16 14.85 -0.78
N LEU A 10 4.46 16.08 -0.33
CA LEU A 10 3.82 17.31 -0.80
C LEU A 10 4.13 17.60 -2.27
N GLU A 11 5.37 17.40 -2.72
CA GLU A 11 5.75 17.59 -4.12
C GLU A 11 5.07 16.58 -5.04
N THR A 12 4.97 15.32 -4.59
CA THR A 12 4.23 14.28 -5.31
C THR A 12 2.73 14.61 -5.38
N THR A 13 2.15 15.09 -4.29
CA THR A 13 0.76 15.59 -4.22
C THR A 13 0.54 16.71 -5.24
N LYS A 14 1.39 17.75 -5.23
CA LYS A 14 1.30 18.89 -6.17
C LYS A 14 1.47 18.44 -7.62
N GLY A 15 2.42 17.54 -7.89
CA GLY A 15 2.66 17.00 -9.22
C GLY A 15 1.45 16.23 -9.76
N LEU A 16 0.81 15.43 -8.91
CA LEU A 16 -0.38 14.66 -9.29
C LEU A 16 -1.57 15.57 -9.60
N VAL A 17 -1.83 16.59 -8.75
CA VAL A 17 -2.92 17.56 -8.98
C VAL A 17 -2.72 18.38 -10.25
N ARG A 18 -1.47 18.67 -10.62
CA ARG A 18 -1.14 19.39 -11.87
C ARG A 18 -1.36 18.55 -13.13
N ASN A 19 -1.51 17.23 -13.02
CA ASN A 19 -1.74 16.34 -14.14
C ASN A 19 -3.13 15.68 -14.04
N PRO A 20 -4.21 16.41 -14.39
CA PRO A 20 -5.58 15.90 -14.28
C PRO A 20 -5.84 14.71 -15.21
N SER A 21 -5.11 14.61 -16.33
CA SER A 21 -5.21 13.48 -17.25
C SER A 21 -4.72 12.18 -16.60
N ALA A 22 -3.57 12.22 -15.92
CA ALA A 22 -3.08 11.07 -15.17
C ALA A 22 -4.05 10.67 -14.05
N LEU A 23 -4.59 11.64 -13.32
CA LEU A 23 -5.57 11.39 -12.27
C LEU A 23 -6.85 10.73 -12.81
N ALA A 24 -7.35 11.19 -13.96
CA ALA A 24 -8.51 10.60 -14.62
C ALA A 24 -8.26 9.15 -15.05
N ILE A 25 -7.06 8.84 -15.57
CA ILE A 25 -6.67 7.46 -15.92
C ILE A 25 -6.64 6.57 -14.67
N PHE A 26 -6.03 7.04 -13.58
CA PHE A 26 -6.01 6.27 -12.33
C PHE A 26 -7.41 6.08 -11.75
N ALA A 27 -8.27 7.11 -11.81
CA ALA A 27 -9.65 7.01 -11.37
C ALA A 27 -10.44 6.00 -12.20
N ALA A 28 -10.26 5.98 -13.53
CA ALA A 28 -10.90 5.00 -14.41
C ALA A 28 -10.44 3.58 -14.12
N LEU A 29 -9.12 3.34 -13.98
CA LEU A 29 -8.57 2.01 -13.64
C LEU A 29 -9.03 1.53 -12.26
N TYR A 30 -9.09 2.43 -11.28
CA TYR A 30 -9.53 2.09 -9.94
C TYR A 30 -11.06 1.86 -9.87
N ALA A 31 -11.85 2.66 -10.58
CA ALA A 31 -13.29 2.43 -10.72
C ALA A 31 -13.59 1.10 -11.41
N LEU A 32 -12.82 0.75 -12.45
CA LEU A 32 -12.90 -0.56 -13.11
C LEU A 32 -12.61 -1.69 -12.12
N LEU A 33 -11.50 -1.60 -11.38
CA LEU A 33 -11.15 -2.57 -10.34
C LEU A 33 -12.25 -2.76 -9.29
N LEU A 34 -12.84 -1.66 -8.80
CA LEU A 34 -13.93 -1.73 -7.83
C LEU A 34 -15.22 -2.29 -8.42
N ALA A 35 -15.53 -1.97 -9.69
CA ALA A 35 -16.69 -2.53 -10.38
C ALA A 35 -16.53 -4.06 -10.55
N THR A 36 -15.35 -4.52 -10.98
CA THR A 36 -15.03 -5.94 -11.10
C THR A 36 -15.12 -6.64 -9.73
N LEU A 37 -14.57 -6.03 -8.68
CA LEU A 37 -14.63 -6.56 -7.32
C LEU A 37 -16.07 -6.63 -6.78
N TYR A 38 -16.86 -5.58 -6.98
CA TYR A 38 -18.27 -5.55 -6.59
C TYR A 38 -19.05 -6.64 -7.32
N TRP A 39 -18.87 -6.77 -8.63
CA TRP A 39 -19.54 -7.79 -9.43
C TRP A 39 -19.14 -9.21 -9.00
N PHE A 40 -17.86 -9.44 -8.70
CA PHE A 40 -17.36 -10.70 -8.16
C PHE A 40 -18.03 -11.05 -6.81
N ILE A 41 -18.14 -10.10 -5.88
CA ILE A 41 -18.76 -10.31 -4.57
C ILE A 41 -20.29 -10.46 -4.68
N ALA A 42 -20.94 -9.71 -5.57
CA ALA A 42 -22.38 -9.76 -5.79
C ALA A 42 -22.83 -11.09 -6.43
N THR A 43 -21.93 -11.75 -7.16
CA THR A 43 -22.17 -13.08 -7.73
C THR A 43 -22.10 -14.14 -6.63
N ARG A 44 -23.19 -14.29 -5.86
CA ARG A 44 -23.35 -15.38 -4.88
C ARG A 44 -23.84 -16.66 -5.57
N GLU A 45 -23.24 -17.79 -5.25
CA GLU A 45 -23.30 -19.03 -6.06
C GLU A 45 -24.63 -19.82 -5.99
N ALA A 46 -25.13 -20.22 -7.17
CA ALA A 46 -26.03 -21.36 -7.36
C ALA A 46 -25.91 -22.08 -8.74
N THR A 47 -25.17 -21.55 -9.74
CA THR A 47 -25.12 -22.13 -11.11
C THR A 47 -23.70 -22.27 -11.69
N VAL A 48 -23.49 -23.20 -12.63
CA VAL A 48 -22.19 -23.46 -13.29
C VAL A 48 -21.62 -22.21 -13.98
N TRP A 49 -22.46 -21.40 -14.63
CA TRP A 49 -22.02 -20.15 -15.26
C TRP A 49 -21.46 -19.15 -14.25
N GLN A 50 -22.03 -19.07 -13.04
CA GLN A 50 -21.51 -18.23 -11.97
C GLN A 50 -20.14 -18.71 -11.50
N VAL A 51 -19.89 -20.03 -11.44
CA VAL A 51 -18.57 -20.58 -11.09
C VAL A 51 -17.51 -20.21 -12.13
N ILE A 52 -17.84 -20.28 -13.42
CA ILE A 52 -16.91 -19.85 -14.48
C ILE A 52 -16.59 -18.36 -14.34
N ILE A 53 -17.61 -17.54 -14.09
CA ILE A 53 -17.47 -16.11 -13.86
C ILE A 53 -16.59 -15.81 -12.64
N THR A 54 -16.77 -16.51 -11.52
CA THR A 54 -15.93 -16.30 -10.33
C THR A 54 -14.49 -16.73 -10.58
N LEU A 55 -14.26 -17.82 -11.32
CA LEU A 55 -12.91 -18.23 -11.74
C LEU A 55 -12.23 -17.18 -12.64
N VAL A 56 -12.97 -16.55 -13.56
CA VAL A 56 -12.46 -15.44 -14.38
C VAL A 56 -12.13 -14.23 -13.49
N GLY A 57 -13.03 -13.86 -12.58
CA GLY A 57 -12.82 -12.77 -11.63
C GLY A 57 -11.57 -12.95 -10.77
N LEU A 58 -11.26 -14.19 -10.37
CA LEU A 58 -10.06 -14.54 -9.61
C LEU A 58 -8.75 -14.17 -10.36
N VAL A 59 -8.77 -14.14 -11.69
CA VAL A 59 -7.62 -13.77 -12.52
C VAL A 59 -7.66 -12.28 -12.91
N VAL A 60 -8.84 -11.77 -13.28
CA VAL A 60 -9.02 -10.40 -13.75
C VAL A 60 -8.75 -9.37 -12.64
N ILE A 61 -9.23 -9.61 -11.40
CA ILE A 61 -9.04 -8.67 -10.29
C ILE A 61 -7.55 -8.43 -9.98
N PRO A 62 -6.70 -9.47 -9.80
CA PRO A 62 -5.27 -9.27 -9.66
C PRO A 62 -4.65 -8.57 -10.87
N ALA A 63 -5.06 -8.92 -12.10
CA ALA A 63 -4.51 -8.29 -13.31
C ALA A 63 -4.79 -6.78 -13.34
N GLU A 64 -6.03 -6.36 -13.11
CA GLU A 64 -6.43 -4.95 -13.01
C GLU A 64 -5.68 -4.23 -11.90
N PHE A 65 -5.54 -4.88 -10.73
CA PHE A 65 -4.77 -4.34 -9.61
C PHE A 65 -3.31 -4.08 -10.00
N PHE A 66 -2.63 -5.05 -10.62
CA PHE A 66 -1.23 -4.89 -11.03
C PHE A 66 -1.05 -3.89 -12.18
N ILE A 67 -2.00 -3.79 -13.10
CA ILE A 67 -2.01 -2.74 -14.13
C ILE A 67 -2.07 -1.36 -13.48
N LEU A 68 -2.94 -1.17 -12.48
CA LEU A 68 -3.02 0.07 -11.72
C LEU A 68 -1.70 0.37 -10.99
N GLN A 69 -1.10 -0.62 -10.31
CA GLN A 69 0.19 -0.42 -9.61
C GLN A 69 1.32 -0.05 -10.58
N ALA A 70 1.41 -0.74 -11.73
CA ALA A 70 2.40 -0.45 -12.76
C ALA A 70 2.21 0.93 -13.40
N ALA A 71 0.96 1.34 -13.65
CA ALA A 71 0.66 2.67 -14.17
C ALA A 71 1.09 3.79 -13.19
N ILE A 72 0.85 3.59 -11.88
CA ILE A 72 1.29 4.55 -10.84
C ILE A 72 2.82 4.68 -10.85
N LEU A 73 3.54 3.56 -10.95
CA LEU A 73 5.00 3.55 -10.93
C LEU A 73 5.62 4.11 -12.24
N ASP A 74 5.08 3.79 -13.41
CA ASP A 74 5.52 4.37 -14.71
C ASP A 74 5.34 5.89 -14.70
N GLN A 75 4.18 6.39 -14.25
CA GLN A 75 3.92 7.82 -14.10
C GLN A 75 4.85 8.48 -13.09
N ALA A 76 5.14 7.82 -11.95
CA ALA A 76 6.04 8.36 -10.94
C ALA A 76 7.49 8.47 -11.45
N HIS A 77 7.91 7.58 -12.36
CA HIS A 77 9.26 7.57 -12.93
C HIS A 77 9.44 8.57 -14.08
N ASP A 78 8.53 8.53 -15.06
CA ASP A 78 8.74 9.17 -16.38
C ASP A 78 7.65 10.19 -16.76
N GLN A 79 6.62 10.38 -15.91
CA GLN A 79 5.50 11.31 -16.12
C GLN A 79 4.70 11.07 -17.42
N ARG A 80 4.81 9.89 -18.03
CA ARG A 80 4.13 9.48 -19.26
C ARG A 80 3.58 8.07 -19.09
N PHE A 81 2.50 7.75 -19.81
CA PHE A 81 1.92 6.42 -19.83
C PHE A 81 2.40 5.62 -21.03
N ARG A 82 3.24 4.62 -20.81
CA ARG A 82 3.64 3.66 -21.85
C ARG A 82 2.93 2.34 -21.63
N TRP A 83 1.72 2.19 -22.17
CA TRP A 83 0.86 1.02 -21.94
C TRP A 83 1.55 -0.34 -22.12
N ARG A 84 2.42 -0.47 -23.14
CA ARG A 84 3.20 -1.70 -23.34
C ARG A 84 4.17 -1.97 -22.18
N ALA A 85 4.86 -0.94 -21.68
CA ALA A 85 5.75 -1.06 -20.54
C ALA A 85 4.95 -1.36 -19.26
N ILE A 86 3.82 -0.67 -19.06
CA ILE A 86 2.90 -0.88 -17.93
C ILE A 86 2.43 -2.34 -17.86
N LEU A 87 2.02 -2.94 -18.99
CA LEU A 87 1.58 -4.34 -19.01
C LEU A 87 2.71 -5.32 -18.68
N ILE A 88 3.91 -5.07 -19.22
CA ILE A 88 5.09 -5.89 -18.92
C ILE A 88 5.44 -5.78 -17.43
N ASP A 89 5.47 -4.56 -16.90
CA ASP A 89 5.79 -4.30 -15.49
C ASP A 89 4.72 -4.85 -14.55
N ALA A 90 3.44 -4.80 -14.91
CA ALA A 90 2.35 -5.44 -14.18
C ALA A 90 2.57 -6.95 -14.08
N LEU A 91 2.96 -7.61 -15.18
CA LEU A 91 3.30 -9.04 -15.17
C LEU A 91 4.51 -9.32 -14.29
N LYS A 92 5.56 -8.49 -14.35
CA LYS A 92 6.73 -8.66 -13.48
C LYS A 92 6.34 -8.50 -11.99
N MET A 93 5.50 -7.51 -11.66
CA MET A 93 5.00 -7.31 -10.30
C MET A 93 4.17 -8.50 -9.83
N PHE A 94 3.31 -9.05 -10.68
CA PHE A 94 2.54 -10.25 -10.36
C PHE A 94 3.49 -11.41 -10.00
N VAL A 95 4.46 -11.70 -10.86
CA VAL A 95 5.44 -12.78 -10.64
C VAL A 95 6.25 -12.56 -9.36
N VAL A 96 6.72 -11.33 -9.08
CA VAL A 96 7.50 -11.05 -7.86
C VAL A 96 6.65 -11.11 -6.59
N THR A 97 5.33 -10.94 -6.70
CA THR A 97 4.42 -10.99 -5.55
C THR A 97 4.14 -12.42 -5.09
N ILE A 98 4.20 -13.42 -5.98
CA ILE A 98 4.01 -14.84 -5.64
C ILE A 98 4.93 -15.30 -4.49
N PRO A 99 6.27 -15.15 -4.55
CA PRO A 99 7.13 -15.56 -3.44
C PRO A 99 6.88 -14.75 -2.17
N ILE A 100 6.47 -13.49 -2.28
CA ILE A 100 6.12 -12.66 -1.12
C ILE A 100 4.87 -13.21 -0.44
N LEU A 101 3.85 -13.60 -1.20
CA LEU A 101 2.63 -14.22 -0.68
C LEU A 101 2.90 -15.58 -0.02
N ILE A 102 3.82 -16.38 -0.57
CA ILE A 102 4.25 -17.63 0.07
C ILE A 102 4.87 -17.35 1.45
N VAL A 103 5.77 -16.36 1.54
CA VAL A 103 6.37 -15.96 2.82
C VAL A 103 5.33 -15.42 3.79
N ALA A 104 4.37 -14.61 3.31
CA ALA A 104 3.26 -14.10 4.11
C ALA A 104 2.40 -15.23 4.67
N TYR A 105 2.07 -16.23 3.85
CA TYR A 105 1.30 -17.39 4.24
C TYR A 105 2.04 -18.24 5.29
N VAL A 106 3.34 -18.49 5.10
CA VAL A 106 4.16 -19.22 6.08
C VAL A 106 4.22 -18.48 7.41
N LEU A 107 4.43 -17.16 7.41
CA LEU A 107 4.42 -16.37 8.64
C LEU A 107 3.05 -16.38 9.33
N TRP A 108 1.97 -16.27 8.56
CA TRP A 108 0.60 -16.35 9.10
C TRP A 108 0.35 -17.71 9.75
N TYR A 109 0.75 -18.81 9.08
CA TYR A 109 0.66 -20.16 9.61
C TYR A 109 1.45 -20.33 10.91
N LEU A 110 2.71 -19.87 10.95
CA LEU A 110 3.56 -19.93 12.14
C LEU A 110 2.97 -19.13 13.31
N LEU A 111 2.44 -17.94 13.05
CA LEU A 111 1.78 -17.12 14.08
C LEU A 111 0.54 -17.80 14.64
N ASN A 112 -0.28 -18.41 13.78
CA ASN A 112 -1.46 -19.16 14.22
C ASN A 112 -1.06 -20.39 15.05
N LYS A 113 -0.06 -21.15 14.58
CA LYS A 113 0.47 -22.30 15.31
C LYS A 113 1.03 -21.89 16.67
N TRP A 114 1.69 -20.74 16.75
CA TRP A 114 2.20 -20.21 18.01
C TRP A 114 1.08 -19.74 18.94
N GLN A 115 0.08 -19.03 18.41
CA GLN A 115 -1.07 -18.55 19.20
C GLN A 115 -1.87 -19.68 19.86
N VAL A 116 -1.91 -20.89 19.29
CA VAL A 116 -2.58 -22.05 19.91
C VAL A 116 -2.00 -22.38 21.30
N HIS A 117 -0.75 -22.01 21.59
CA HIS A 117 -0.13 -22.18 22.91
C HIS A 117 -0.63 -21.17 23.95
N PHE A 118 -1.39 -20.15 23.53
CA PHE A 118 -1.97 -19.10 24.38
C PHE A 118 -3.49 -19.01 24.14
N PRO A 119 -4.27 -20.03 24.52
CA PRO A 119 -5.69 -20.08 24.24
C PRO A 119 -6.41 -18.89 24.88
N ALA A 120 -7.27 -18.23 24.10
CA ALA A 120 -8.07 -17.13 24.59
C ALA A 120 -9.08 -17.63 25.65
N PRO A 121 -9.38 -16.82 26.69
CA PRO A 121 -10.44 -17.13 27.64
C PRO A 121 -11.76 -17.39 26.89
N LYS A 122 -12.38 -18.55 27.15
CA LYS A 122 -13.70 -18.85 26.58
C LYS A 122 -14.71 -17.90 27.21
N VAL A 123 -15.34 -17.05 26.41
CA VAL A 123 -16.47 -16.23 26.89
C VAL A 123 -17.59 -17.19 27.24
N ALA A 124 -17.92 -17.30 28.53
CA ALA A 124 -19.04 -18.12 28.97
C ALA A 124 -20.33 -17.54 28.37
N ILE A 125 -20.91 -18.24 27.40
CA ILE A 125 -22.23 -17.90 26.86
C ILE A 125 -23.25 -18.36 27.90
N THR A 126 -23.64 -17.45 28.80
CA THR A 126 -24.70 -17.71 29.77
C THR A 126 -26.05 -17.36 29.16
N PHE A 127 -27.02 -18.27 29.30
CA PHE A 127 -28.43 -17.98 29.03
C PHE A 127 -29.19 -17.93 30.36
N PRO A 128 -29.99 -16.89 30.64
CA PRO A 128 -30.23 -15.69 29.81
C PRO A 128 -28.98 -14.79 29.66
N PRO A 129 -28.91 -13.98 28.58
CA PRO A 129 -27.75 -13.12 28.34
C PRO A 129 -27.60 -12.10 29.47
N ALA A 130 -26.64 -12.34 30.36
CA ALA A 130 -26.24 -11.38 31.37
C ALA A 130 -25.48 -10.22 30.71
N PRO A 131 -25.57 -8.99 31.25
CA PRO A 131 -24.77 -7.87 30.75
C PRO A 131 -23.28 -8.25 30.78
N PRO A 132 -22.52 -7.96 29.70
CA PRO A 132 -21.14 -8.39 29.58
C PRO A 132 -20.31 -7.80 30.71
N LYS A 133 -19.79 -8.65 31.60
CA LYS A 133 -18.83 -8.21 32.62
C LYS A 133 -17.54 -7.76 31.93
N PRO A 134 -16.90 -6.67 32.38
CA PRO A 134 -15.58 -6.27 31.89
C PRO A 134 -14.62 -7.46 32.03
N GLN A 135 -14.17 -8.02 30.90
CA GLN A 135 -13.18 -9.08 30.92
C GLN A 135 -11.79 -8.46 30.97
N PRO A 136 -10.86 -9.01 31.79
CA PRO A 136 -9.49 -8.53 31.79
C PRO A 136 -8.86 -8.69 30.41
N VAL A 137 -8.04 -7.72 30.01
CA VAL A 137 -7.36 -7.73 28.72
C VAL A 137 -6.46 -8.97 28.63
N HIS A 138 -6.74 -9.85 27.66
CA HIS A 138 -5.89 -11.00 27.39
C HIS A 138 -4.67 -10.57 26.58
N TRP A 139 -3.58 -10.21 27.28
CA TRP A 139 -2.33 -9.70 26.69
C TRP A 139 -1.78 -10.53 25.52
N PRO A 140 -1.77 -11.88 25.56
CA PRO A 140 -1.31 -12.66 24.41
C PRO A 140 -2.14 -12.40 23.14
N THR A 141 -3.47 -12.33 23.27
CA THR A 141 -4.35 -12.03 22.12
C THR A 141 -4.05 -10.64 21.57
N LEU A 142 -3.87 -9.65 22.44
CA LEU A 142 -3.52 -8.29 22.04
C LEU A 142 -2.17 -8.28 21.31
N LEU A 143 -1.14 -8.91 21.87
CA LEU A 143 0.20 -8.99 21.27
C LEU A 143 0.18 -9.65 19.90
N PHE A 144 -0.51 -10.79 19.75
CA PHE A 144 -0.63 -11.47 18.45
C PHE A 144 -1.46 -10.66 17.44
N ALA A 145 -2.50 -9.95 17.88
CA ALA A 145 -3.28 -9.07 17.02
C ALA A 145 -2.43 -7.87 16.55
N THR A 146 -1.70 -7.22 17.46
CA THR A 146 -0.76 -6.13 17.15
C THR A 146 0.33 -6.61 16.21
N LEU A 147 0.92 -7.78 16.46
CA LEU A 147 1.97 -8.35 15.61
C LEU A 147 1.45 -8.65 14.20
N ARG A 148 0.23 -9.20 14.05
CA ARG A 148 -0.40 -9.39 12.74
C ARG A 148 -0.67 -8.07 12.04
N CYS A 149 -1.15 -7.06 12.77
CA CYS A 149 -1.39 -5.74 12.23
C CYS A 149 -0.09 -5.10 11.72
N LEU A 150 1.00 -5.15 12.51
CA LEU A 150 2.29 -4.62 12.11
C LEU A 150 2.89 -5.40 10.93
N LEU A 151 2.81 -6.73 10.93
CA LEU A 151 3.38 -7.53 9.86
C LEU A 151 2.58 -7.40 8.56
N PHE A 152 1.29 -7.67 8.59
CA PHE A 152 0.46 -7.73 7.38
C PHE A 152 -0.11 -6.37 6.95
N GLY A 153 -0.28 -5.44 7.90
CA GLY A 153 -0.77 -4.10 7.62
C GLY A 153 0.32 -3.08 7.29
N ILE A 154 1.55 -3.29 7.76
CA ILE A 154 2.65 -2.32 7.56
C ILE A 154 3.84 -2.96 6.86
N ALA A 155 4.46 -3.98 7.46
CA ALA A 155 5.73 -4.51 7.02
C ALA A 155 5.65 -5.15 5.61
N PHE A 156 4.66 -6.00 5.38
CA PHE A 156 4.45 -6.69 4.10
C PHE A 156 4.08 -5.74 2.95
N PRO A 157 3.08 -4.86 3.09
CA PRO A 157 2.76 -3.89 2.04
C PRO A 157 3.96 -3.01 1.70
N LEU A 158 4.69 -2.53 2.71
CA LEU A 158 5.86 -1.67 2.50
C LEU A 158 6.99 -2.41 1.78
N ALA A 159 7.32 -3.63 2.20
CA ALA A 159 8.31 -4.47 1.53
C ALA A 159 7.90 -4.79 0.08
N THR A 160 6.62 -5.08 -0.13
CA THR A 160 6.03 -5.35 -1.45
C THR A 160 6.19 -4.16 -2.39
N ILE A 161 5.83 -2.94 -1.96
CA ILE A 161 5.97 -1.73 -2.77
C ILE A 161 7.43 -1.49 -3.18
N HIS A 162 8.38 -1.66 -2.25
CA HIS A 162 9.80 -1.50 -2.58
C HIS A 162 10.27 -2.53 -3.60
N LYS A 163 9.77 -3.78 -3.51
CA LYS A 163 10.07 -4.81 -4.50
C LYS A 163 9.43 -4.52 -5.85
N TRP A 164 8.23 -3.95 -5.88
CA TRP A 164 7.61 -3.46 -7.11
C TRP A 164 8.45 -2.34 -7.77
N ILE A 165 8.90 -1.34 -6.99
CA ILE A 165 9.78 -0.27 -7.48
C ILE A 165 11.12 -0.85 -8.00
N GLU A 166 11.67 -1.87 -7.34
CA GLU A 166 12.92 -2.51 -7.77
C GLU A 166 12.73 -3.28 -9.09
N VAL A 167 11.63 -4.01 -9.26
CA VAL A 167 11.39 -4.83 -10.46
C VAL A 167 10.97 -4.01 -11.68
N THR A 168 10.32 -2.87 -11.53
CA THR A 168 10.01 -1.99 -12.68
C THR A 168 11.27 -1.39 -13.30
N ARG A 169 12.31 -1.17 -12.48
CA ARG A 169 13.57 -0.59 -12.92
C ARG A 169 14.56 -1.60 -13.52
N ASN A 170 14.37 -2.89 -13.25
CA ASN A 170 15.33 -3.93 -13.60
C ASN A 170 14.69 -5.02 -14.47
N ASP A 171 15.52 -5.77 -15.20
CA ASP A 171 15.05 -6.95 -15.92
C ASP A 171 14.71 -8.10 -14.97
N LEU A 172 13.66 -8.86 -15.28
CA LEU A 172 13.25 -10.02 -14.47
C LEU A 172 14.38 -11.04 -14.31
N LYS A 173 15.25 -11.17 -15.32
CA LYS A 173 16.41 -12.08 -15.31
C LYS A 173 17.40 -11.75 -14.19
N THR A 174 17.62 -10.47 -13.90
CA THR A 174 18.56 -10.07 -12.86
C THR A 174 18.04 -10.39 -11.47
N LEU A 175 16.71 -10.43 -11.28
CA LEU A 175 16.09 -10.80 -10.02
C LEU A 175 16.30 -12.26 -9.63
N PHE A 176 16.31 -13.16 -10.60
CA PHE A 176 16.52 -14.60 -10.38
C PHE A 176 17.97 -15.06 -10.56
N ALA A 177 18.86 -14.19 -11.05
CA ALA A 177 20.28 -14.48 -11.16
C ALA A 177 20.92 -14.69 -9.79
N GLY A 178 21.68 -15.77 -9.59
CA GLY A 178 22.40 -16.07 -8.34
C GLY A 178 21.72 -17.06 -7.39
N GLY A 179 20.61 -17.69 -7.81
CA GLY A 179 19.94 -18.76 -7.06
C GLY A 179 19.36 -18.32 -5.71
N ALA A 180 19.05 -19.30 -4.84
CA ALA A 180 18.39 -19.05 -3.55
C ALA A 180 19.19 -18.10 -2.62
N LYS A 181 20.52 -18.26 -2.55
CA LYS A 181 21.39 -17.38 -1.74
C LYS A 181 21.37 -15.94 -2.24
N GLY A 182 21.39 -15.72 -3.56
CA GLY A 182 21.27 -14.40 -4.16
C GLY A 182 19.92 -13.74 -3.85
N ILE A 183 18.83 -14.52 -3.94
CA ILE A 183 17.48 -14.06 -3.63
C ILE A 183 17.38 -13.64 -2.16
N LEU A 184 17.84 -14.47 -1.20
CA LEU A 184 17.80 -14.11 0.22
C LEU A 184 18.59 -12.84 0.52
N LYS A 185 19.79 -12.68 -0.05
CA LYS A 185 20.62 -11.47 0.14
C LYS A 185 19.92 -10.21 -0.41
N ARG A 186 19.26 -10.31 -1.57
CA ARG A 186 18.48 -9.21 -2.16
C ARG A 186 17.21 -8.90 -1.38
N ILE A 187 16.54 -9.92 -0.82
CA ILE A 187 15.40 -9.71 0.08
C ILE A 187 15.88 -8.94 1.32
N GLY A 188 16.95 -9.39 1.98
CA GLY A 188 17.52 -8.72 3.15
C GLY A 188 17.89 -7.26 2.89
N ARG A 189 18.60 -6.98 1.79
CA ARG A 189 18.95 -5.60 1.39
C ARG A 189 17.71 -4.77 1.06
N GLY A 190 16.73 -5.36 0.37
CA GLY A 190 15.46 -4.71 0.05
C GLY A 190 14.65 -4.36 1.29
N CYS A 191 14.59 -5.27 2.28
CA CYS A 191 13.94 -5.02 3.56
C CYS A 191 14.65 -3.90 4.33
N ALA A 192 15.98 -3.90 4.41
CA ALA A 192 16.72 -2.82 5.08
C ALA A 192 16.39 -1.43 4.49
N HIS A 193 16.22 -1.34 3.17
CA HIS A 193 15.78 -0.11 2.52
C HIS A 193 14.30 0.18 2.78
N ALA A 194 13.44 -0.84 2.72
CA ALA A 194 12.00 -0.70 2.94
C ALA A 194 11.67 -0.19 4.34
N PHE A 195 12.46 -0.59 5.34
CA PHE A 195 12.33 -0.17 6.74
C PHE A 195 13.20 1.04 7.10
N SER A 196 13.68 1.80 6.10
CA SER A 196 14.30 3.10 6.39
C SER A 196 13.29 4.04 7.05
N SER A 197 13.75 4.89 7.98
CA SER A 197 12.87 5.81 8.72
C SER A 197 12.03 6.69 7.77
N ASN A 198 12.61 7.13 6.64
CA ASN A 198 11.89 7.90 5.63
C ASN A 198 10.80 7.08 4.94
N SER A 199 11.09 5.84 4.52
CA SER A 199 10.10 4.96 3.89
C SER A 199 8.92 4.66 4.84
N VAL A 200 9.21 4.37 6.11
CA VAL A 200 8.19 4.11 7.13
C VAL A 200 7.36 5.37 7.38
N LEU A 201 7.98 6.55 7.48
CA LEU A 201 7.27 7.81 7.68
C LEU A 201 6.37 8.16 6.48
N THR A 202 6.87 8.04 5.24
CA THR A 202 6.08 8.25 4.03
C THR A 202 4.89 7.30 3.98
N TYR A 203 5.08 6.02 4.31
CA TYR A 203 4.01 5.05 4.34
C TYR A 203 2.99 5.32 5.46
N ALA A 204 3.45 5.72 6.65
CA ALA A 204 2.58 6.10 7.76
C ALA A 204 1.69 7.31 7.42
N LEU A 205 2.25 8.35 6.77
CA LEU A 205 1.49 9.48 6.26
C LEU A 205 0.45 9.02 5.23
N GLY A 206 0.85 8.12 4.33
CA GLY A 206 -0.03 7.46 3.40
C GLY A 206 -1.21 6.77 4.08
N LEU A 207 -0.93 5.87 5.04
CA LEU A 207 -1.93 5.10 5.78
C LEU A 207 -2.98 5.99 6.44
N ILE A 208 -2.58 7.15 6.97
CA ILE A 208 -3.53 8.11 7.53
C ILE A 208 -4.52 8.56 6.44
N VAL A 209 -4.02 8.92 5.26
CA VAL A 209 -4.83 9.46 4.15
C VAL A 209 -5.69 8.40 3.48
N PHE A 210 -5.15 7.21 3.15
CA PHE A 210 -5.88 6.20 2.37
C PHE A 210 -6.55 5.10 3.20
N VAL A 211 -6.29 5.01 4.51
CA VAL A 211 -6.93 4.02 5.41
C VAL A 211 -7.70 4.70 6.53
N LEU A 212 -7.01 5.49 7.37
CA LEU A 212 -7.60 5.99 8.61
C LEU A 212 -8.75 6.98 8.37
N ILE A 213 -8.54 7.97 7.49
CA ILE A 213 -9.59 8.95 7.17
C ILE A 213 -10.77 8.26 6.45
N PRO A 214 -10.57 7.44 5.40
CA PRO A 214 -11.67 6.68 4.78
C PRO A 214 -12.42 5.78 5.77
N TYR A 215 -11.72 5.11 6.67
CA TYR A 215 -12.34 4.30 7.71
C TYR A 215 -13.24 5.16 8.63
N ALA A 216 -12.73 6.29 9.12
CA ALA A 216 -13.53 7.20 9.93
C ALA A 216 -14.77 7.72 9.17
N LEU A 217 -14.63 8.04 7.88
CA LEU A 217 -15.75 8.49 7.05
C LEU A 217 -16.85 7.44 6.87
N LEU A 218 -16.49 6.16 6.77
CA LEU A 218 -17.45 5.07 6.62
C LEU A 218 -18.14 4.71 7.95
N PHE A 219 -17.40 4.65 9.04
CA PHE A 219 -17.88 4.04 10.28
C PHE A 219 -18.33 5.03 11.36
N VAL A 220 -17.99 6.32 11.25
CA VAL A 220 -18.54 7.33 12.17
C VAL A 220 -20.00 7.62 11.81
N PRO A 221 -20.97 7.32 12.70
CA PRO A 221 -22.37 7.56 12.42
C PRO A 221 -22.63 9.07 12.31
N LEU A 222 -23.36 9.50 11.26
CA LEU A 222 -23.95 10.84 11.21
C LEU A 222 -25.46 10.66 11.11
N THR A 223 -26.17 11.14 12.12
CA THR A 223 -27.63 11.12 12.17
C THR A 223 -28.16 12.36 11.45
N ILE A 224 -28.66 12.17 10.24
CA ILE A 224 -29.31 13.23 9.45
C ILE A 224 -30.78 12.86 9.32
N LYS A 225 -31.67 13.83 9.48
CA LYS A 225 -33.11 13.59 9.35
C LYS A 225 -33.50 13.58 7.88
N GLY A 226 -34.05 12.46 7.39
CA GLY A 226 -34.80 12.40 6.14
C GLY A 226 -34.12 11.55 5.06
N ASN A 227 -34.91 10.66 4.45
CA ASN A 227 -34.43 9.62 3.54
C ASN A 227 -33.57 10.13 2.36
N LYS A 228 -33.97 11.24 1.72
CA LYS A 228 -33.21 11.81 0.58
C LYS A 228 -31.85 12.38 1.03
N ALA A 229 -31.80 13.03 2.19
CA ALA A 229 -30.58 13.60 2.73
C ALA A 229 -29.63 12.51 3.23
N GLU A 230 -30.16 11.46 3.87
CA GLU A 230 -29.41 10.27 4.28
C GLU A 230 -28.74 9.59 3.09
N PHE A 231 -29.49 9.35 2.00
CA PHE A 231 -28.94 8.77 0.78
C PHE A 231 -27.86 9.66 0.12
N ALA A 232 -28.12 10.97 0.00
CA ALA A 232 -27.15 11.90 -0.57
C ALA A 232 -25.84 11.95 0.23
N VAL A 233 -25.92 11.98 1.56
CA VAL A 233 -24.73 11.94 2.43
C VAL A 233 -24.01 10.60 2.34
N PHE A 234 -24.74 9.49 2.24
CA PHE A 234 -24.14 8.18 2.01
C PHE A 234 -23.34 8.14 0.71
N VAL A 235 -23.93 8.56 -0.41
CA VAL A 235 -23.25 8.62 -1.71
C VAL A 235 -22.03 9.54 -1.65
N PHE A 236 -22.17 10.73 -1.06
CA PHE A 236 -21.06 11.67 -0.90
C PHE A 236 -19.90 11.07 -0.11
N ARG A 237 -20.18 10.36 1.00
CA ARG A 237 -19.14 9.64 1.77
C ARG A 237 -18.43 8.60 0.94
N LEU A 238 -19.16 7.81 0.15
CA LEU A 238 -18.57 6.80 -0.73
C LEU A 238 -17.65 7.44 -1.77
N VAL A 239 -18.05 8.55 -2.38
CA VAL A 239 -17.21 9.31 -3.32
C VAL A 239 -15.96 9.86 -2.62
N LEU A 240 -16.10 10.42 -1.42
CA LEU A 240 -14.98 10.96 -0.65
C LEU A 240 -13.99 9.86 -0.26
N VAL A 241 -14.49 8.70 0.19
CA VAL A 241 -13.71 7.49 0.48
C VAL A 241 -12.97 7.00 -0.77
N PHE A 242 -13.67 6.92 -1.91
CA PHE A 242 -13.07 6.54 -3.18
C PHE A 242 -11.89 7.46 -3.53
N VAL A 243 -12.11 8.77 -3.49
CA VAL A 243 -11.10 9.79 -3.84
C VAL A 243 -9.92 9.73 -2.87
N LEU A 244 -10.17 9.68 -1.56
CA LEU A 244 -9.11 9.68 -0.55
C LEU A 244 -8.27 8.39 -0.59
N THR A 245 -8.91 7.24 -0.75
CA THR A 245 -8.21 5.96 -0.87
C THR A 245 -7.33 5.94 -2.11
N LEU A 246 -7.87 6.32 -3.27
CA LEU A 246 -7.14 6.35 -4.52
C LEU A 246 -5.98 7.37 -4.46
N PHE A 247 -6.28 8.61 -4.08
CA PHE A 247 -5.31 9.69 -4.05
C PHE A 247 -4.19 9.40 -3.05
N GLY A 248 -4.54 9.01 -1.82
CA GLY A 248 -3.55 8.68 -0.80
C GLY A 248 -2.67 7.50 -1.22
N TRP A 249 -3.24 6.48 -1.88
CA TRP A 249 -2.46 5.37 -2.41
C TRP A 249 -1.46 5.80 -3.50
N ILE A 250 -1.92 6.54 -4.52
CA ILE A 250 -1.06 7.03 -5.62
C ILE A 250 0.08 7.89 -5.06
N VAL A 251 -0.22 8.83 -4.17
CA VAL A 251 0.79 9.72 -3.58
C VAL A 251 1.80 8.92 -2.76
N THR A 252 1.36 7.92 -1.99
CA THR A 252 2.25 7.08 -1.18
C THR A 252 3.22 6.29 -2.05
N VAL A 253 2.70 5.56 -3.04
CA VAL A 253 3.53 4.76 -3.95
C VAL A 253 4.45 5.65 -4.78
N GLY A 254 3.93 6.77 -5.30
CA GLY A 254 4.71 7.74 -6.07
C GLY A 254 5.83 8.41 -5.26
N ALA A 255 5.57 8.77 -4.00
CA ALA A 255 6.57 9.36 -3.12
C ALA A 255 7.68 8.34 -2.78
N LEU A 256 7.30 7.09 -2.45
CA LEU A 256 8.27 6.01 -2.21
C LEU A 256 9.14 5.72 -3.45
N ALA A 257 8.56 5.82 -4.65
CA ALA A 257 9.28 5.62 -5.91
C ALA A 257 10.34 6.71 -6.19
N LYS A 258 10.11 7.95 -5.72
CA LYS A 258 11.00 9.11 -5.90
C LYS A 258 12.07 9.24 -4.81
N LEU A 259 11.76 8.77 -3.60
CA LEU A 259 12.61 8.94 -2.41
C LEU A 259 14.10 8.56 -2.61
N PRO A 260 14.47 7.43 -3.27
CA PRO A 260 15.88 7.10 -3.47
C PRO A 260 16.66 8.12 -4.32
N ARG A 261 15.99 8.75 -5.30
CA ARG A 261 16.61 9.76 -6.17
C ARG A 261 16.87 11.06 -5.40
N GLU A 262 15.93 11.46 -4.55
CA GLU A 262 16.04 12.67 -3.74
C GLU A 262 17.13 12.54 -2.67
N ILE A 263 17.23 11.40 -2.00
CA ILE A 263 18.30 11.14 -1.03
C ILE A 263 19.68 11.24 -1.72
N ALA A 264 19.84 10.58 -2.87
CA ALA A 264 21.09 10.65 -3.64
C ALA A 264 21.43 12.09 -4.10
N ALA A 265 20.43 12.89 -4.47
CA ALA A 265 20.64 14.28 -4.89
C ALA A 265 21.08 15.19 -3.73
N VAL A 266 20.59 14.93 -2.51
CA VAL A 266 21.01 15.66 -1.30
C VAL A 266 22.45 15.31 -0.93
N ASP A 267 22.82 14.02 -1.01
CA ASP A 267 24.18 13.56 -0.67
C ASP A 267 25.23 14.00 -1.71
N ALA A 268 24.83 14.14 -2.98
CA ALA A 268 25.73 14.54 -4.07
C ALA A 268 26.08 16.03 -4.10
N LYS A 269 25.37 16.89 -3.37
CA LYS A 269 25.67 18.33 -3.30
C LYS A 269 26.90 18.54 -2.42
N PRO A 270 28.10 18.82 -2.97
CA PRO A 270 29.30 18.93 -2.16
C PRO A 270 29.19 20.15 -1.26
N ALA A 271 29.60 20.01 0.00
CA ALA A 271 29.68 21.10 0.99
C ALA A 271 30.78 22.13 0.68
N SER A 272 31.13 22.31 -0.60
CA SER A 272 32.15 23.26 -1.05
C SER A 272 31.48 24.55 -1.53
N THR A 273 30.98 25.35 -0.59
CA THR A 273 31.28 26.77 -0.70
C THR A 273 32.63 26.92 -0.01
N PRO A 274 33.77 26.92 -0.74
CA PRO A 274 35.03 27.27 -0.10
C PRO A 274 34.81 28.65 0.52
N LEU A 275 35.03 28.74 1.84
CA LEU A 275 35.22 30.02 2.51
C LEU A 275 36.24 30.77 1.64
N LYS A 276 35.78 31.82 0.93
CA LYS A 276 36.67 32.85 0.42
C LYS A 276 37.35 33.41 1.66
N LEU A 277 38.52 32.87 1.98
CA LEU A 277 39.49 33.56 2.82
C LEU A 277 39.69 34.90 2.15
N SER A 278 39.21 35.94 2.83
CA SER A 278 39.45 37.33 2.50
C SER A 278 40.94 37.49 2.23
N GLU A 279 41.31 37.71 0.98
CA GLU A 279 42.62 38.25 0.64
C GLU A 279 42.66 39.65 1.27
N GLU A 280 43.42 39.76 2.35
CA GLU A 280 43.75 41.03 2.98
C GLU A 280 44.72 41.78 2.05
N PRO A 281 44.42 43.03 1.64
CA PRO A 281 45.28 43.77 0.73
C PRO A 281 46.53 44.25 1.48
N THR A 282 47.69 43.68 1.17
CA THR A 282 48.98 44.29 1.51
C THR A 282 49.16 45.55 0.65
N GLY A 283 49.22 46.70 1.33
CA GLY A 283 49.70 47.96 0.77
C GLY A 283 51.22 48.01 0.59
#